data_AF-A0A0Q7K2V9-F1
#
_entry.id   AF-A0A0Q7K2V9-F1
#
_cell.length_a   1.000
_cell.length_b   1.000
_cell.length_c   1.000
_cell.angle_alpha   90.00
_cell.angle_beta   90.00
_cell.angle_gamma   90.00
#
_symmetry.space_group_name_H-M   'P 1'
#
loop_
_entity.id
_entity.type
_entity.pdbx_description
1 polymer ?
#
loop_
_entity_poly.entity_id
_entity_poly.type
_entity_poly.pdbx_seq_one_letter_code
_entity_poly.pdbx_strand_id
1 'polypeptide(L)'
;MLILLATLVSEQKGEKALQFDNVPYFENDTFLIQNEKFVYKKIPTEITWYQFLGRDIACNKDYTREEYNKMFVDCLASLYNIT
;
A
#
# COMPACT_ATOMS: atom_id res chain seq x y z
N MET A 1 -7.54 -2.76 3.80
CA MET A 1 -6.41 -3.47 3.16
C MET A 1 -5.19 -2.57 3.04
N LEU A 2 -5.26 -1.43 2.37
CA LEU A 2 -4.10 -0.51 2.24
C LEU A 2 -3.54 -0.02 3.59
N ILE A 3 -4.40 0.35 4.56
CA ILE A 3 -3.96 0.71 5.93
C ILE A 3 -3.14 -0.42 6.56
N LEU A 4 -3.61 -1.66 6.47
CA LEU A 4 -2.90 -2.81 7.01
C LEU A 4 -1.54 -3.00 6.34
N LEU A 5 -1.45 -2.85 5.01
CA LEU A 5 -0.17 -2.92 4.30
C LEU A 5 0.80 -1.83 4.79
N ALA A 6 0.32 -0.59 4.95
CA ALA A 6 1.12 0.53 5.46
C ALA A 6 1.58 0.28 6.90
N THR A 7 0.72 -0.29 7.76
CA THR A 7 1.10 -0.70 9.13
C THR A 7 2.24 -1.71 9.10
N LEU A 8 2.16 -2.73 8.26
CA LEU A 8 3.21 -3.76 8.20
C LEU A 8 4.53 -3.22 7.64
N VAL A 9 4.47 -2.31 6.67
CA VAL A 9 5.66 -1.58 6.19
C VAL A 9 6.30 -0.75 7.31
N SER A 10 5.48 -0.04 8.09
CA SER A 10 5.93 0.72 9.26
C SER A 10 6.62 -0.21 10.27
N GLU A 11 6.01 -1.34 10.59
CA GLU A 11 6.58 -2.33 11.51
C GLU A 11 7.90 -2.92 11.00
N GLN A 12 8.01 -3.24 9.70
CA GLN A 12 9.24 -3.75 9.09
C GLN A 12 10.41 -2.76 9.20
N LYS A 13 10.11 -1.46 9.21
CA LYS A 13 11.09 -0.38 9.42
C LYS A 13 11.45 -0.12 10.88
N GLY A 14 10.83 -0.84 11.82
CA GLY A 14 11.02 -0.66 13.25
C GLY A 14 10.18 0.47 13.86
N GLU A 15 9.24 1.04 13.11
CA GLU A 15 8.28 2.03 13.62
C GLU A 15 7.09 1.30 14.25
N LYS A 16 6.86 1.52 15.56
CA LYS A 16 5.83 0.79 16.32
C LYS A 16 4.39 1.17 15.97
N ALA A 17 4.17 2.32 15.33
CA ALA A 17 2.84 2.81 14.99
C ALA A 17 2.90 3.60 13.68
N LEU A 18 2.01 3.22 12.75
CA LEU A 18 1.81 3.93 11.50
C LEU A 18 1.41 5.38 11.77
N GLN A 19 2.18 6.32 11.25
CA GLN A 19 1.79 7.73 11.17
C GLN A 19 0.91 7.91 9.92
N PHE A 20 -0.39 8.11 10.12
CA PHE A 20 -1.36 8.18 9.02
C PHE A 20 -1.18 9.42 8.13
N ASP A 21 -0.55 10.46 8.67
CA ASP A 21 -0.19 11.72 8.03
C ASP A 21 1.21 11.69 7.37
N ASN A 22 2.00 10.65 7.64
CA ASN A 22 3.33 10.49 7.10
C ASN A 22 3.65 9.01 6.87
N VAL A 23 3.03 8.42 5.85
CA VAL A 23 3.23 7.01 5.53
C VAL A 23 4.68 6.79 5.06
N PRO A 24 5.43 5.85 5.67
CA PRO A 24 6.83 5.66 5.35
C PRO A 24 7.02 5.14 3.91
N TYR A 25 8.09 5.62 3.27
CA TYR A 25 8.49 5.17 1.93
C TYR A 25 8.89 3.69 1.93
N PHE A 26 8.33 2.88 1.06
CA PHE A 26 8.81 1.52 0.78
C PHE A 26 8.63 1.21 -0.70
N GLU A 27 9.58 0.46 -1.24
CA GLU A 27 9.54 0.03 -2.63
C GLU A 27 10.22 -1.34 -2.78
N ASN A 28 9.56 -2.22 -3.53
CA ASN A 28 10.14 -3.45 -4.06
C ASN A 28 9.67 -3.66 -5.51
N ASP A 29 9.91 -4.85 -6.07
CA ASP A 29 9.50 -5.16 -7.45
C ASP A 29 7.97 -5.24 -7.64
N THR A 30 7.21 -5.44 -6.56
CA THR A 30 5.76 -5.62 -6.60
C THR A 30 5.00 -4.32 -6.40
N PHE A 31 5.41 -3.47 -5.45
CA PHE A 31 4.71 -2.25 -5.12
C PHE A 31 5.62 -1.14 -4.58
N LEU A 32 5.10 0.07 -4.60
CA LEU A 32 5.63 1.24 -3.93
C LEU A 32 4.54 1.81 -3.03
N ILE A 33 4.91 2.22 -1.82
CA ILE A 33 4.05 3.02 -0.95
C ILE A 33 4.87 4.16 -0.36
N GLN A 34 4.27 5.33 -0.31
CA GLN A 34 4.84 6.52 0.33
C GLN A 34 3.69 7.41 0.79
N ASN A 35 4.01 8.51 1.46
CA ASN A 35 2.98 9.45 1.85
C ASN A 35 2.14 9.89 0.63
N GLU A 36 0.82 9.85 0.80
CA GLU A 36 -0.20 10.21 -0.20
C GLU A 36 -0.26 9.35 -1.46
N LYS A 37 0.57 8.30 -1.59
CA LYS A 37 0.64 7.50 -2.82
C LYS A 37 0.96 6.01 -2.59
N PHE A 38 0.20 5.17 -3.26
CA PHE A 38 0.46 3.74 -3.43
C PHE A 38 0.45 3.38 -4.92
N VAL A 39 1.40 2.55 -5.34
CA VAL A 39 1.51 2.02 -6.70
C VAL A 39 1.71 0.53 -6.63
N TYR A 40 0.83 -0.23 -7.27
CA TYR A 40 1.11 -1.62 -7.61
C TYR A 40 1.80 -1.66 -8.97
N LYS A 41 2.88 -2.42 -9.11
CA LYS A 41 3.74 -2.36 -10.30
C LYS A 41 3.37 -3.38 -11.36
N LYS A 42 2.77 -4.52 -10.98
CA LYS A 42 2.39 -5.58 -11.95
C LYS A 42 1.22 -5.18 -12.82
N ILE A 43 0.32 -4.35 -12.29
CA ILE A 43 -0.79 -3.72 -12.99
C ILE A 43 -0.69 -2.25 -12.61
N PRO A 44 -0.76 -1.29 -13.55
CA PRO A 44 -0.60 0.14 -13.24
C PRO A 44 -1.78 0.68 -12.43
N THR A 45 -1.89 0.25 -11.18
CA THR A 45 -2.86 0.70 -10.19
C THR A 45 -2.18 1.73 -9.32
N GLU A 46 -2.75 2.93 -9.34
CA GLU A 46 -2.33 4.01 -8.46
C GLU A 46 -3.50 4.38 -7.54
N ILE A 47 -3.19 4.46 -6.25
CA ILE A 47 -4.10 4.91 -5.21
C ILE A 47 -3.45 6.10 -4.53
N THR A 48 -4.16 7.22 -4.49
CA THR A 48 -3.73 8.44 -3.80
C THR A 48 -4.73 8.80 -2.73
N TRP A 49 -4.29 9.44 -1.66
CA TRP A 49 -5.15 9.97 -0.61
C TRP A 49 -4.66 11.34 -0.19
N TYR A 50 -5.54 12.13 0.42
CA TYR A 50 -5.21 13.49 0.86
C TYR A 50 -5.10 13.57 2.38
N GLN A 51 -4.03 14.19 2.88
CA GLN A 51 -3.72 14.39 4.30
C GLN A 51 -3.52 13.12 5.13
N PHE A 52 -4.51 12.23 5.19
CA PHE A 52 -4.49 11.04 6.03
C PHE A 52 -4.81 9.79 5.22
N LEU A 53 -4.02 8.75 5.40
CA LEU A 53 -4.30 7.44 4.82
C LEU A 53 -5.67 6.93 5.29
N GLY A 54 -6.56 6.66 4.34
CA GLY A 54 -7.92 6.19 4.62
C GLY A 54 -9.02 7.22 4.33
N ARG A 55 -8.65 8.47 4.06
CA ARG A 55 -9.59 9.57 3.77
C ARG A 55 -9.38 10.11 2.36
N ASP A 56 -10.49 10.43 1.68
CA ASP A 56 -10.48 11.06 0.35
C ASP A 56 -9.58 10.31 -0.65
N ILE A 57 -9.76 8.98 -0.69
CA ILE A 57 -8.98 8.09 -1.54
C ILE A 57 -9.47 8.23 -2.99
N ALA A 58 -8.53 8.45 -3.90
CA ALA A 58 -8.73 8.37 -5.33
C ALA A 58 -7.93 7.18 -5.90
N CYS A 59 -8.58 6.39 -6.75
CA CYS A 59 -7.93 5.33 -7.51
C CYS A 59 -7.94 5.72 -8.99
N ASN A 60 -6.87 5.40 -9.72
CA ASN A 60 -6.80 5.72 -11.15
C ASN A 60 -7.77 4.91 -12.02
N LYS A 61 -8.38 3.86 -11.47
CA LYS A 61 -9.37 3.01 -12.10
C LYS A 61 -10.26 2.36 -11.04
N ASP A 62 -11.50 2.06 -11.40
CA ASP A 62 -12.37 1.19 -10.60
C ASP A 62 -11.92 -0.28 -10.74
N TYR A 63 -11.57 -0.89 -9.62
CA TYR A 63 -11.22 -2.31 -9.54
C TYR A 63 -12.31 -3.09 -8.81
N THR A 64 -12.49 -4.34 -9.21
CA THR A 64 -13.37 -5.25 -8.48
C THR A 64 -12.75 -5.62 -7.12
N ARG A 65 -13.59 -6.10 -6.21
CA ARG A 65 -13.14 -6.60 -4.91
C ARG A 65 -12.08 -7.71 -5.05
N GLU A 66 -12.22 -8.57 -6.06
CA GLU A 66 -11.30 -9.67 -6.33
C GLU A 66 -9.94 -9.18 -6.79
N GLU A 67 -9.90 -8.15 -7.65
CA GLU A 67 -8.66 -7.50 -8.08
C GLU A 67 -7.94 -6.85 -6.90
N TYR A 68 -8.67 -6.12 -6.04
CA TYR A 68 -8.10 -5.54 -4.83
C TYR A 68 -7.53 -6.59 -3.88
N ASN A 69 -8.26 -7.70 -3.66
CA ASN A 69 -7.79 -8.78 -2.79
C ASN A 69 -6.51 -9.42 -3.34
N LYS A 70 -6.48 -9.71 -4.66
CA LYS A 70 -5.31 -10.31 -5.30
C LYS A 70 -4.08 -9.41 -5.21
N MET A 71 -4.24 -8.12 -5.48
CA MET A 71 -3.19 -7.11 -5.33
C MET A 71 -2.68 -7.07 -3.88
N PHE A 72 -3.57 -7.07 -2.89
CA PHE A 72 -3.19 -7.03 -1.49
C PHE A 72 -2.39 -8.27 -1.05
N VAL A 73 -2.85 -9.47 -1.41
CA VAL A 73 -2.14 -10.72 -1.11
C VAL A 73 -0.75 -10.73 -1.75
N ASP A 74 -0.64 -10.29 -3.00
CA ASP A 74 0.65 -10.22 -3.70
C ASP A 74 1.62 -9.22 -3.05
N CYS A 75 1.12 -8.06 -2.62
CA CYS A 75 1.92 -7.09 -1.87
C CYS A 75 2.42 -7.67 -0.54
N LEU A 76 1.54 -8.34 0.23
CA LEU A 76 1.92 -8.99 1.48
C LEU A 76 2.98 -10.09 1.27
N ALA A 77 2.78 -10.97 0.29
CA ALA A 77 3.72 -12.03 -0.05
C ALA A 77 5.11 -11.44 -0.37
N SER A 78 5.13 -10.37 -1.17
CA SER A 78 6.37 -9.66 -1.52
C SER A 78 7.05 -8.94 -0.35
N LEU A 79 6.28 -8.53 0.68
CA LEU A 79 6.83 -7.86 1.86
C LEU A 79 7.65 -8.83 2.73
N TYR A 80 7.21 -10.08 2.80
CA TYR A 80 7.82 -11.13 3.62
C TYR A 80 8.70 -12.11 2.83
N ASN A 81 8.94 -11.85 1.54
CA ASN A 81 9.65 -12.77 0.63
C ASN A 81 9.07 -14.19 0.65
N ILE A 82 7.76 -14.30 0.76
CA ILE A 82 7.04 -15.57 0.68
C ILE A 82 6.64 -15.74 -0.79
N THR A 83 7.34 -16.63 -1.49
CA THR A 83 7.06 -17.01 -2.88
C THR A 83 6.39 -18.36 -2.94
#